data_AF-A0A1Y4CM34-F1
#
_entry.id   AF-A0A1Y4CM34-F1
#
_cell.length_a   1.000
_cell.length_b   1.000
_cell.length_c   1.000
_cell.angle_alpha   90.00
_cell.angle_beta   90.00
_cell.angle_gamma   90.00
#
_symmetry.space_group_name_H-M   'P 1'
#
loop_
_entity.id
_entity.type
_entity.pdbx_description
1 polymer ?
#
loop_
_entity_poly.entity_id
_entity_poly.type
_entity_poly.pdbx_seq_one_letter_code
_entity_poly.pdbx_strand_id
1 'polypeptide(L)'
;MERREEGSVADVDRLIEQIIAATRAKAGRAFSTSKVYGSEPILMRGSQLASYLPEPIRRMRALARGPEARGWTDARLFVEQARLMEGYEDDCPYGGTFQSYFPTYNAMDNHQLRGYFTWRANVRRGSVERTSTSFAYVYLYELLNGIGTDPGVPAFRAIESFWQSYREFEPAMDRYARTWLVDYAVYHGLDPALAQPYASTDHNRAVARLERAESLALSRPAQRGRRREPYAFGANPDAEEELLAALDALSTYRPLESRLYRDDPDALRSVTCAVFARLAHYYQGSRRQGLVESLFGRASALPYLMFASAVFYPGARHPDCTYELDETCRFVCQSGIWTCTSLHDGGGRSSKLGQILRAVDRQLRVALDYPHPLKDRADPKYLVQLIEREVKDYLAWREAHAPVRVEIDLSKLAGIRSAAATTREALLVDEEREDQPAPSPAPEIEPAAPVAEPVTPVEPPTQAAEERAPAPIEAKKNAPLGLAPDELALLEDLLSGRAPEAASPDLLVDSINEKLFDLVGDTVLEFSDAGVPQLIEDYAEDVRSALA
;
A
#
# COMPACT_ATOMS: atom_id res chain seq x y z
N MET A 1 63.49 8.50 -43.53
CA MET A 1 63.69 9.91 -43.16
C MET A 1 62.42 10.65 -43.58
N GLU A 2 61.33 10.45 -42.82
CA GLU A 2 60.04 11.10 -43.05
C GLU A 2 59.90 12.19 -41.98
N ARG A 3 59.95 13.45 -42.42
CA ARG A 3 59.64 14.61 -41.58
C ARG A 3 58.14 14.58 -41.31
N ARG A 4 57.77 14.24 -40.08
CA ARG A 4 56.40 14.30 -39.58
C ARG A 4 55.88 15.73 -39.54
N GLU A 5 54.59 15.85 -39.78
CA GLU A 5 53.75 17.05 -39.74
C GLU A 5 53.75 17.74 -38.36
N GLU A 6 54.79 18.49 -38.02
CA GLU A 6 54.76 19.45 -36.89
C GLU A 6 54.09 20.79 -37.26
N GLY A 7 53.73 20.99 -38.54
CA GLY A 7 53.19 22.25 -39.07
C GLY A 7 51.70 22.52 -38.78
N SER A 8 50.90 21.53 -38.40
CA SER A 8 49.43 21.69 -38.29
C SER A 8 48.98 22.27 -36.94
N VAL A 9 49.60 21.86 -35.84
CA VAL A 9 49.16 22.27 -34.49
C VAL A 9 49.63 23.68 -34.13
N ALA A 10 50.85 24.05 -34.53
CA ALA A 10 51.42 25.38 -34.29
C ALA A 10 50.70 26.49 -35.08
N ASP A 11 50.14 26.17 -36.26
CA ASP A 11 49.37 27.11 -37.07
C ASP A 11 47.99 27.39 -36.49
N VAL A 12 47.33 26.39 -35.89
CA VAL A 12 46.03 26.58 -35.20
C VAL A 12 46.19 27.45 -33.96
N ASP A 13 47.27 27.27 -33.19
CA ASP A 13 47.54 28.11 -32.01
C ASP A 13 47.84 29.56 -32.36
N ARG A 14 48.61 29.78 -33.42
CA ARG A 14 48.83 31.13 -33.97
C ARG A 14 47.53 31.77 -34.45
N LEU A 15 46.64 31.01 -35.09
CA LEU A 15 45.32 31.48 -35.52
C LEU A 15 44.44 31.86 -34.32
N ILE A 16 44.40 31.03 -33.28
CA ILE A 16 43.67 31.32 -32.04
C ILE A 16 44.23 32.58 -31.36
N GLU A 17 45.55 32.71 -31.23
CA GLU A 17 46.20 33.90 -30.66
C GLU A 17 45.94 35.16 -31.49
N GLN A 18 45.95 35.06 -32.83
CA GLN A 18 45.61 36.17 -33.71
C GLN A 18 44.15 36.60 -33.57
N ILE A 19 43.21 35.66 -33.40
CA ILE A 19 41.79 35.97 -33.20
C ILE A 19 41.56 36.59 -31.81
N ILE A 20 42.24 36.10 -30.77
CA ILE A 20 42.23 36.70 -29.41
C ILE A 20 42.85 38.10 -29.40
N ALA A 21 43.95 38.31 -30.13
CA ALA A 21 44.58 39.61 -30.27
C ALA A 21 43.71 40.60 -31.05
N ALA A 22 43.05 40.16 -32.12
CA ALA A 22 42.14 40.97 -32.92
C ALA A 22 40.84 41.34 -32.18
N THR A 23 40.31 40.44 -31.35
CA THR A 23 39.14 40.72 -30.48
C THR A 23 39.50 41.70 -29.36
N ARG A 24 40.67 41.55 -28.71
CA ARG A 24 41.18 42.54 -27.74
C ARG A 24 41.43 43.92 -28.38
N ALA A 25 41.96 43.96 -29.60
CA ALA A 25 42.19 45.21 -30.34
C ALA A 25 40.89 45.93 -30.73
N LYS A 26 39.80 45.17 -31.02
CA LYS A 26 38.46 45.74 -31.24
C LYS A 26 37.78 46.19 -29.95
N ALA A 27 37.98 45.48 -28.83
CA ALA A 27 37.44 45.86 -27.53
C ALA A 27 38.05 47.16 -26.96
N GLY A 28 39.31 47.48 -27.32
CA GLY A 28 40.01 48.69 -26.88
C GLY A 28 39.46 50.02 -27.43
N ARG A 29 38.48 50.01 -28.35
CA ARG A 29 37.86 51.24 -28.91
C ARG A 29 36.46 51.56 -28.36
N ALA A 30 35.90 50.75 -27.47
CA ALA A 30 34.56 50.94 -26.94
C ALA A 30 34.53 50.88 -25.40
N PHE A 31 35.12 51.87 -24.74
CA PHE A 31 34.80 52.16 -23.34
C PHE A 31 33.57 53.07 -23.28
N SER A 32 32.38 52.47 -23.32
CA SER A 32 31.15 53.10 -22.85
C SER A 32 30.10 52.05 -22.49
N THR A 33 29.91 51.87 -21.18
CA THR A 33 28.71 51.38 -20.47
C THR A 33 27.58 50.74 -21.28
N SER A 34 27.55 49.41 -21.31
CA SER A 34 26.38 48.52 -21.40
C SER A 34 26.86 47.11 -21.79
N LYS A 35 27.07 46.22 -20.81
CA LYS A 35 27.38 44.80 -21.09
C LYS A 35 26.09 44.10 -21.50
N VAL A 36 25.73 44.19 -22.77
CA VAL A 36 24.77 43.27 -23.39
C VAL A 36 25.51 41.94 -23.59
N TYR A 37 25.03 40.87 -22.94
CA TYR A 37 25.54 39.51 -23.18
C TYR A 37 25.25 39.13 -24.64
N GLY A 38 26.30 38.94 -25.42
CA GLY A 38 26.25 38.44 -26.79
C GLY A 38 27.14 37.21 -26.93
N SER A 39 26.84 36.38 -27.91
CA SER A 39 27.56 35.13 -28.20
C SER A 39 29.03 35.41 -28.53
N GLU A 40 29.94 35.22 -27.57
CA GLU A 40 31.37 35.24 -27.81
C GLU A 40 31.82 33.88 -28.40
N PRO A 41 32.67 33.87 -29.44
CA PRO A 41 33.16 32.63 -30.02
C PRO A 41 34.04 31.88 -29.02
N ILE A 42 33.78 30.59 -28.84
CA ILE A 42 34.62 29.71 -28.02
C ILE A 42 35.94 29.44 -28.76
N LEU A 43 37.00 30.12 -28.35
CA LEU A 43 38.35 29.95 -28.89
C LEU A 43 39.11 28.90 -28.08
N MET A 44 38.66 27.65 -28.15
CA MET A 44 39.34 26.50 -27.54
C MET A 44 39.38 25.35 -28.54
N ARG A 45 40.47 24.58 -28.56
CA ARG A 45 40.55 23.34 -29.36
C ARG A 45 39.55 22.30 -28.82
N GLY A 46 39.05 21.40 -29.66
CA GLY A 46 38.12 20.34 -29.22
C GLY A 46 38.65 19.47 -28.06
N SER A 47 39.96 19.23 -28.01
CA SER A 47 40.62 18.55 -26.88
C SER A 47 40.71 19.39 -25.60
N GLN A 48 40.77 20.72 -25.72
CA GLN A 48 40.71 21.66 -24.60
C GLN A 48 39.28 21.81 -24.08
N LEU A 49 38.28 21.68 -24.96
CA LEU A 49 36.86 21.66 -24.59
C LEU A 49 36.50 20.40 -23.79
N ALA A 50 37.01 19.23 -24.19
CA ALA A 50 36.78 17.95 -23.51
C ALA A 50 37.43 17.87 -22.11
N SER A 51 38.49 18.65 -21.88
CA SER A 51 39.20 18.74 -20.59
C SER A 51 38.84 20.01 -19.79
N TYR A 52 37.95 20.85 -20.32
CA TYR A 52 37.53 22.08 -19.67
C TYR A 52 36.74 21.79 -18.40
N LEU A 53 37.24 22.33 -17.28
CA LEU A 53 36.60 22.23 -15.98
C LEU A 53 36.28 23.64 -15.47
N PRO A 54 34.98 24.00 -15.36
CA PRO A 54 34.54 25.26 -14.78
C PRO A 54 35.21 25.56 -13.43
N GLU A 55 35.50 26.83 -13.17
CA GLU A 55 36.14 27.27 -11.91
C GLU A 55 35.36 26.82 -10.65
N PRO A 56 34.01 26.87 -10.59
CA PRO A 56 33.26 26.36 -9.44
C PRO A 56 33.53 24.87 -9.17
N ILE A 57 33.53 24.04 -10.21
CA ILE A 57 33.83 22.60 -10.09
C ILE A 57 35.29 22.36 -9.65
N ARG A 58 36.24 23.16 -10.16
CA ARG A 58 37.64 23.10 -9.71
C ARG A 58 37.75 23.40 -8.21
N ARG A 59 37.06 24.42 -7.71
CA ARG A 59 37.02 24.76 -6.28
C ARG A 59 36.37 23.65 -5.44
N MET A 60 35.24 23.11 -5.90
CA MET A 60 34.56 22.00 -5.23
C MET A 60 35.45 20.75 -5.11
N ARG A 61 36.21 20.41 -6.16
CA ARG A 61 37.19 19.30 -6.11
C ARG A 61 38.40 19.62 -5.23
N ALA A 62 38.83 20.88 -5.17
CA ALA A 62 39.94 21.29 -4.31
C ALA A 62 39.58 21.12 -2.81
N LEU A 63 38.31 21.30 -2.45
CA LEU A 63 37.80 21.09 -1.08
C LEU A 63 38.18 19.70 -0.54
N ALA A 64 37.98 18.65 -1.34
CA ALA A 64 38.30 17.27 -0.97
C ALA A 64 39.81 17.01 -0.77
N ARG A 65 40.67 17.86 -1.34
CA ARG A 65 42.14 17.76 -1.25
C ARG A 65 42.74 18.67 -0.18
N GLY A 66 41.91 19.51 0.44
CA GLY A 66 42.33 20.45 1.46
C GLY A 66 42.77 19.75 2.77
N PRO A 67 43.62 20.39 3.58
CA PRO A 67 44.03 19.83 4.87
C PRO A 67 42.85 19.65 5.83
N GLU A 68 41.83 20.51 5.77
CA GLU A 68 40.62 20.43 6.61
C GLU A 68 39.79 19.17 6.31
N ALA A 69 39.70 18.77 5.04
CA ALA A 69 38.90 17.62 4.61
C ALA A 69 39.47 16.28 5.07
N ARG A 70 40.74 16.21 5.51
CA ARG A 70 41.38 14.96 5.96
C ARG A 70 40.68 14.30 7.15
N GLY A 71 39.95 15.07 7.96
CA GLY A 71 39.17 14.56 9.10
C GLY A 71 37.67 14.48 8.85
N TRP A 72 37.21 14.76 7.63
CA TRP A 72 35.78 14.76 7.31
C TRP A 72 35.31 13.37 6.92
N THR A 73 34.06 13.06 7.28
CA THR A 73 33.35 11.92 6.70
C THR A 73 32.95 12.24 5.26
N ASP A 74 32.70 11.21 4.45
CA ASP A 74 32.22 11.39 3.08
C ASP A 74 30.91 12.19 3.01
N ALA A 75 30.01 11.96 3.98
CA ALA A 75 28.75 12.71 4.09
C ALA A 75 28.99 14.19 4.42
N ARG A 76 29.94 14.51 5.31
CA ARG A 76 30.31 15.90 5.58
C ARG A 76 30.91 16.55 4.33
N LEU A 77 31.85 15.87 3.67
CA LEU A 77 32.46 16.37 2.43
C LEU A 77 31.40 16.63 1.37
N PHE A 78 30.45 15.71 1.19
CA PHE A 78 29.31 15.87 0.28
C PHE A 78 28.51 17.14 0.59
N VAL A 79 28.12 17.36 1.85
CA VAL A 79 27.33 18.54 2.25
C VAL A 79 28.11 19.85 2.03
N GLU A 80 29.39 19.91 2.37
CA GLU A 80 30.19 21.12 2.13
C GLU A 80 30.40 21.39 0.64
N GLN A 81 30.54 20.35 -0.19
CA GLN A 81 30.55 20.49 -1.65
C GLN A 81 29.19 20.96 -2.18
N ALA A 82 28.09 20.42 -1.64
CA ALA A 82 26.73 20.75 -2.05
C ALA A 82 26.40 22.21 -1.75
N ARG A 83 26.77 22.71 -0.56
CA ARG A 83 26.63 24.12 -0.16
C ARG A 83 27.40 25.04 -1.09
N LEU A 84 28.65 24.71 -1.42
CA LEU A 84 29.44 25.51 -2.37
C LEU A 84 28.79 25.57 -3.76
N MET A 85 28.12 24.49 -4.16
CA MET A 85 27.51 24.33 -5.48
C MET A 85 26.01 24.59 -5.50
N GLU A 86 25.44 25.14 -4.42
CA GLU A 86 23.99 25.26 -4.25
C GLU A 86 23.34 26.05 -5.38
N GLY A 87 23.89 27.21 -5.72
CA GLY A 87 23.40 28.07 -6.82
C GLY A 87 24.07 27.84 -8.17
N TYR A 88 24.92 26.82 -8.32
CA TYR A 88 25.64 26.59 -9.57
C TYR A 88 24.72 25.94 -10.63
N GLU A 89 24.82 26.38 -11.87
CA GLU A 89 24.20 25.71 -13.02
C GLU A 89 25.26 25.48 -14.09
N ASP A 90 25.09 24.42 -14.88
CA ASP A 90 25.96 24.10 -16.01
C ASP A 90 25.10 23.86 -17.27
N ASP A 91 25.75 23.84 -18.42
CA ASP A 91 25.14 23.54 -19.72
C ASP A 91 26.04 22.57 -20.48
N CYS A 92 25.99 21.32 -20.06
CA CYS A 92 26.78 20.21 -20.58
C CYS A 92 25.98 18.91 -20.46
N PRO A 93 25.02 18.66 -21.38
CA PRO A 93 24.21 17.44 -21.36
C PRO A 93 25.07 16.18 -21.32
N TYR A 94 24.64 15.19 -20.54
CA TYR A 94 25.34 13.93 -20.34
C TYR A 94 24.43 12.75 -20.69
N GLY A 95 24.76 12.03 -21.76
CA GLY A 95 24.01 10.85 -22.21
C GLY A 95 24.62 9.51 -21.76
N GLY A 96 25.61 9.52 -20.86
CA GLY A 96 26.26 8.31 -20.36
C GLY A 96 25.55 7.71 -19.13
N THR A 97 26.19 6.71 -18.52
CA THR A 97 25.71 6.06 -17.29
C THR A 97 26.65 6.32 -16.12
N PHE A 98 26.06 6.46 -14.93
CA PHE A 98 26.77 6.54 -13.66
C PHE A 98 26.06 5.65 -12.63
N GLN A 99 26.82 4.73 -12.04
CA GLN A 99 26.30 3.81 -11.04
C GLN A 99 27.22 3.79 -9.82
N SER A 100 26.64 4.06 -8.66
CA SER A 100 27.27 3.96 -7.35
C SER A 100 26.19 3.70 -6.30
N TYR A 101 26.52 2.90 -5.29
CA TYR A 101 25.60 2.55 -4.18
C TYR A 101 25.33 3.74 -3.25
N PHE A 102 26.35 4.56 -2.98
CA PHE A 102 26.24 5.79 -2.18
C PHE A 102 26.83 6.95 -2.99
N PRO A 103 26.10 7.43 -4.01
CA PRO A 103 26.65 8.40 -4.96
C PRO A 103 26.87 9.76 -4.31
N THR A 104 28.06 10.32 -4.52
CA THR A 104 28.45 11.68 -4.13
C THR A 104 29.15 12.37 -5.30
N TYR A 105 29.36 13.68 -5.23
CA TYR A 105 30.11 14.39 -6.28
C TYR A 105 31.53 13.87 -6.47
N ASN A 106 32.16 13.39 -5.40
CA ASN A 106 33.53 12.89 -5.44
C ASN A 106 33.65 11.57 -6.22
N ALA A 107 32.58 10.79 -6.29
CA ALA A 107 32.52 9.56 -7.08
C ALA A 107 32.33 9.81 -8.59
N MET A 108 31.94 11.02 -8.99
CA MET A 108 31.73 11.38 -10.38
C MET A 108 33.03 11.88 -11.03
N ASP A 109 33.24 11.51 -12.29
CA ASP A 109 34.24 12.16 -13.14
C ASP A 109 33.81 13.59 -13.52
N ASN A 110 34.67 14.33 -14.23
CA ASN A 110 34.37 15.72 -14.60
C ASN A 110 33.17 15.86 -15.54
N HIS A 111 33.00 14.93 -16.47
CA HIS A 111 31.93 14.98 -17.46
C HIS A 111 30.59 14.61 -16.82
N GLN A 112 30.57 13.57 -16.00
CA GLN A 112 29.43 13.18 -15.17
C GLN A 112 28.99 14.31 -14.26
N LEU A 113 29.92 14.99 -13.59
CA LEU A 113 29.59 16.07 -12.66
C LEU A 113 28.99 17.30 -13.36
N ARG A 114 29.52 17.69 -14.52
CA ARG A 114 28.93 18.75 -15.35
C ARG A 114 27.55 18.34 -15.87
N GLY A 115 27.41 17.08 -16.28
CA GLY A 115 26.13 16.46 -16.64
C GLY A 115 25.10 16.52 -15.52
N TYR A 116 25.50 16.15 -14.31
CA TYR A 116 24.67 16.21 -13.12
C TYR A 116 24.17 17.64 -12.85
N PHE A 117 25.06 18.64 -12.87
CA PHE A 117 24.65 20.03 -12.61
C PHE A 117 23.75 20.61 -13.72
N THR A 118 23.91 20.16 -14.97
CA THR A 118 23.00 20.49 -16.07
C THR A 118 21.62 19.89 -15.83
N TRP A 119 21.56 18.59 -15.53
CA TRP A 119 20.31 17.87 -15.27
C TRP A 119 19.60 18.42 -14.01
N ARG A 120 20.35 18.66 -12.93
CA ARG A 120 19.81 19.24 -11.69
C ARG A 120 19.17 20.61 -11.94
N ALA A 121 19.79 21.46 -12.75
CA ALA A 121 19.23 22.77 -13.08
C ALA A 121 17.87 22.63 -13.82
N ASN A 122 17.74 21.65 -14.71
CA ASN A 122 16.47 21.34 -15.38
C ASN A 122 15.41 20.83 -14.39
N VAL A 123 15.79 19.93 -13.47
CA VAL A 123 14.90 19.42 -12.41
C VAL A 123 14.37 20.57 -11.55
N ARG A 124 15.24 21.49 -11.12
CA ARG A 124 14.83 22.67 -10.33
C ARG A 124 13.96 23.66 -11.10
N ARG A 125 13.99 23.64 -12.45
CA ARG A 125 13.07 24.36 -13.33
C ARG A 125 11.77 23.60 -13.60
N GLY A 126 11.58 22.41 -13.02
CA GLY A 126 10.39 21.58 -13.19
C GLY A 126 10.45 20.58 -14.35
N SER A 127 11.58 20.47 -15.04
CA SER A 127 11.79 19.48 -16.11
C SER A 127 12.55 18.28 -15.56
N VAL A 128 11.81 17.22 -15.22
CA VAL A 128 12.36 15.96 -14.71
C VAL A 128 12.52 14.97 -15.85
N GLU A 129 13.74 14.77 -16.30
CA GLU A 129 14.09 13.82 -17.36
C GLU A 129 14.76 12.56 -16.78
N ARG A 130 14.56 11.43 -17.45
CA ARG A 130 15.24 10.17 -17.10
C ARG A 130 16.76 10.34 -17.16
N THR A 131 17.45 9.90 -16.11
CA THR A 131 18.91 9.92 -16.03
C THR A 131 19.43 8.64 -15.35
N SER A 132 20.71 8.64 -14.99
CA SER A 132 21.29 7.61 -14.14
C SER A 132 20.66 7.63 -12.75
N THR A 133 20.20 6.49 -12.25
CA THR A 133 19.56 6.38 -10.91
C THR A 133 20.40 6.99 -9.80
N SER A 134 21.73 6.87 -9.88
CA SER A 134 22.65 7.50 -8.93
C SER A 134 22.63 9.03 -8.94
N PHE A 135 22.31 9.71 -10.04
CA PHE A 135 22.10 11.17 -10.07
C PHE A 135 20.84 11.57 -9.31
N ALA A 136 19.76 10.80 -9.47
CA ALA A 136 18.52 11.04 -8.74
C ALA A 136 18.73 10.90 -7.23
N TYR A 137 19.49 9.91 -6.77
CA TYR A 137 19.86 9.79 -5.35
C TYR A 137 20.74 10.95 -4.87
N VAL A 138 21.70 11.43 -5.67
CA VAL A 138 22.50 12.62 -5.29
C VAL A 138 21.60 13.83 -5.07
N TYR A 139 20.61 14.04 -5.94
CA TYR A 139 19.64 15.12 -5.78
C TYR A 139 18.74 14.95 -4.54
N LEU A 140 18.28 13.73 -4.25
CA LEU A 140 17.58 13.45 -2.99
C LEU A 140 18.46 13.74 -1.77
N TYR A 141 19.74 13.37 -1.81
CA TYR A 141 20.66 13.70 -0.73
C TYR A 141 20.89 15.20 -0.59
N GLU A 142 20.97 15.96 -1.68
CA GLU A 142 20.97 17.43 -1.62
C GLU A 142 19.76 17.95 -0.83
N LEU A 143 18.54 17.52 -1.20
CA LEU A 143 17.31 17.95 -0.55
C LEU A 143 17.23 17.55 0.93
N LEU A 144 17.60 16.31 1.26
CA LEU A 144 17.63 15.82 2.65
C LEU A 144 18.59 16.60 3.54
N ASN A 145 19.70 17.09 2.97
CA ASN A 145 20.67 17.93 3.68
C ASN A 145 20.33 19.44 3.60
N GLY A 146 19.15 19.81 3.10
CA GLY A 146 18.67 21.19 3.04
C GLY A 146 19.37 22.05 1.99
N ILE A 147 19.79 21.47 0.86
CA ILE A 147 20.46 22.19 -0.23
C ILE A 147 19.43 22.62 -1.27
N GLY A 148 19.36 23.92 -1.57
CA GLY A 148 18.48 24.48 -2.59
C GLY A 148 17.02 24.64 -2.18
N THR A 149 16.66 24.31 -0.94
CA THR A 149 15.31 24.51 -0.37
C THR A 149 15.40 24.86 1.11
N ASP A 150 14.48 25.71 1.57
CA ASP A 150 14.37 26.04 2.99
C ASP A 150 13.96 24.81 3.81
N PRO A 151 14.60 24.55 4.96
CA PRO A 151 14.29 23.40 5.80
C PRO A 151 12.84 23.46 6.30
N GLY A 152 12.21 22.30 6.43
CA GLY A 152 10.84 22.14 6.90
C GLY A 152 9.87 21.70 5.80
N VAL A 153 8.64 22.19 5.83
CA VAL A 153 7.59 21.78 4.87
C VAL A 153 8.00 22.01 3.39
N PRO A 154 8.67 23.12 3.00
CA PRO A 154 9.10 23.30 1.61
C PRO A 154 10.03 22.19 1.11
N ALA A 155 11.06 21.86 1.88
CA ALA A 155 11.99 20.78 1.56
C ALA A 155 11.30 19.40 1.58
N PHE A 156 10.41 19.13 2.54
CA PHE A 156 9.59 17.91 2.55
C PHE A 156 8.81 17.75 1.23
N ARG A 157 8.12 18.81 0.80
CA ARG A 157 7.34 18.80 -0.45
C ARG A 157 8.23 18.70 -1.69
N ALA A 158 9.44 19.25 -1.66
CA ALA A 158 10.39 19.10 -2.75
C ALA A 158 10.88 17.66 -2.89
N ILE A 159 11.18 16.97 -1.77
CA ILE A 159 11.55 15.55 -1.75
C ILE A 159 10.39 14.71 -2.30
N GLU A 160 9.18 14.94 -1.76
CA GLU A 160 7.96 14.23 -2.15
C GLU A 160 7.65 14.41 -3.65
N SER A 161 7.64 15.65 -4.12
CA SER A 161 7.35 15.98 -5.52
C SER A 161 8.38 15.37 -6.48
N PHE A 162 9.68 15.47 -6.15
CA PHE A 162 10.71 14.89 -7.00
C PHE A 162 10.59 13.36 -7.08
N TRP A 163 10.42 12.69 -5.93
CA TRP A 163 10.23 11.23 -5.91
C TRP A 163 8.97 10.81 -6.67
N GLN A 164 7.85 11.50 -6.49
CA GLN A 164 6.61 11.20 -7.20
C GLN A 164 6.76 11.32 -8.72
N SER A 165 7.52 12.30 -9.21
CA SER A 165 7.80 12.42 -10.65
C SER A 165 8.81 11.38 -11.15
N TYR A 166 9.85 11.07 -10.37
CA TYR A 166 10.94 10.21 -10.84
C TYR A 166 10.65 8.70 -10.71
N ARG A 167 9.72 8.29 -9.84
CA ARG A 167 9.38 6.87 -9.62
C ARG A 167 8.79 6.17 -10.85
N GLU A 168 8.27 6.91 -11.83
CA GLU A 168 7.87 6.36 -13.13
C GLU A 168 9.05 5.72 -13.88
N PHE A 169 10.25 6.27 -13.70
CA PHE A 169 11.49 5.75 -14.29
C PHE A 169 12.19 4.71 -13.41
N GLU A 170 12.06 4.84 -12.08
CA GLU A 170 12.73 3.99 -11.09
C GLU A 170 11.81 3.64 -9.90
N PRO A 171 10.95 2.61 -10.02
CA PRO A 171 10.02 2.22 -8.95
C PRO A 171 10.72 1.74 -7.67
N ALA A 172 11.94 1.22 -7.77
CA ALA A 172 12.71 0.74 -6.61
C ALA A 172 13.04 1.85 -5.61
N MET A 173 12.95 3.12 -6.01
CA MET A 173 13.15 4.29 -5.15
C MET A 173 12.12 4.39 -4.02
N ASP A 174 10.91 3.83 -4.21
CA ASP A 174 9.84 3.82 -3.22
C ASP A 174 10.28 3.27 -1.86
N ARG A 175 11.15 2.26 -1.87
CA ARG A 175 11.67 1.62 -0.64
C ARG A 175 12.38 2.62 0.27
N TYR A 176 13.13 3.55 -0.30
CA TYR A 176 13.92 4.51 0.45
C TYR A 176 13.18 5.83 0.65
N ALA A 177 12.57 6.36 -0.40
CA ALA A 177 11.93 7.68 -0.36
C ALA A 177 10.81 7.76 0.68
N ARG A 178 9.98 6.72 0.82
CA ARG A 178 8.92 6.68 1.84
C ARG A 178 9.50 6.76 3.25
N THR A 179 10.53 5.97 3.54
CA THR A 179 11.22 6.00 4.84
C THR A 179 11.86 7.36 5.10
N TRP A 180 12.52 7.93 4.09
CA TRP A 180 13.16 9.25 4.24
C TRP A 180 12.16 10.39 4.43
N LEU A 181 10.95 10.31 3.86
CA LEU A 181 9.89 11.29 4.12
C LEU A 181 9.42 11.22 5.58
N VAL A 182 9.24 10.01 6.13
CA VAL A 182 8.94 9.83 7.55
C VAL A 182 10.08 10.40 8.40
N ASP A 183 11.32 10.01 8.11
CA ASP A 183 12.50 10.49 8.84
C ASP A 183 12.62 12.01 8.78
N TYR A 184 12.34 12.63 7.63
CA TYR A 184 12.41 14.08 7.46
C TYR A 184 11.39 14.79 8.33
N ALA A 185 10.15 14.32 8.34
CA ALA A 185 9.12 14.88 9.20
C ALA A 185 9.46 14.73 10.69
N VAL A 186 9.96 13.55 11.09
CA VAL A 186 10.37 13.27 12.47
C VAL A 186 11.56 14.14 12.88
N TYR A 187 12.59 14.20 12.05
CA TYR A 187 13.83 14.94 12.31
C TYR A 187 13.60 16.45 12.37
N HIS A 188 12.68 16.99 11.57
CA HIS A 188 12.37 18.42 11.56
C HIS A 188 11.16 18.81 12.43
N GLY A 189 10.53 17.86 13.13
CA GLY A 189 9.36 18.12 13.98
C GLY A 189 8.16 18.67 13.20
N LEU A 190 7.89 18.13 12.02
CA LEU A 190 6.77 18.54 11.17
C LEU A 190 5.44 17.93 11.63
N ASP A 191 4.34 18.33 10.99
CA ASP A 191 3.02 17.75 11.27
C ASP A 191 3.02 16.23 10.96
N PRO A 192 2.64 15.36 11.92
CA PRO A 192 2.51 13.92 11.69
C PRO A 192 1.65 13.53 10.49
N ALA A 193 0.65 14.34 10.14
CA ALA A 193 -0.20 14.10 8.97
C ALA A 193 0.59 14.06 7.64
N LEU A 194 1.77 14.68 7.57
CA LEU A 194 2.65 14.61 6.41
C LEU A 194 3.33 13.24 6.29
N ALA A 195 3.68 12.60 7.41
CA ALA A 195 4.44 11.35 7.45
C ALA A 195 3.55 10.10 7.47
N GLN A 196 2.33 10.20 8.01
CA GLN A 196 1.39 9.08 8.14
C GLN A 196 1.13 8.29 6.84
N PRO A 197 1.00 8.91 5.65
CA PRO A 197 0.82 8.16 4.40
C PRO A 197 2.01 7.26 4.03
N TYR A 198 3.19 7.52 4.60
CA TYR A 198 4.44 6.84 4.28
C TYR A 198 4.91 5.88 5.35
N ALA A 199 4.48 6.08 6.59
CA ALA A 199 4.72 5.16 7.68
C ALA A 199 3.76 3.98 7.56
N SER A 200 4.22 2.83 7.05
CA SER A 200 3.46 1.55 7.02
C SER A 200 3.01 1.13 8.42
N THR A 201 1.95 1.77 8.92
CA THR A 201 1.45 1.70 10.30
C THR A 201 0.12 0.97 10.38
N ASP A 202 -0.44 0.55 9.24
CA ASP A 202 -1.69 -0.22 9.17
C ASP A 202 -1.62 -1.51 10.00
N HIS A 203 -0.51 -2.24 9.87
CA HIS A 203 -0.25 -3.43 10.66
C HIS A 203 -0.28 -3.12 12.16
N ASN A 204 0.47 -2.10 12.59
CA ASN A 204 0.55 -1.72 14.00
C ASN A 204 -0.81 -1.24 14.54
N ARG A 205 -1.57 -0.47 13.75
CA ARG A 205 -2.93 -0.04 14.10
C ARG A 205 -3.87 -1.24 14.26
N ALA A 206 -3.80 -2.23 13.38
CA ALA A 206 -4.59 -3.44 13.50
C ALA A 206 -4.22 -4.22 14.78
N VAL A 207 -2.94 -4.33 15.11
CA VAL A 207 -2.50 -4.98 16.36
C VAL A 207 -3.01 -4.20 17.58
N ALA A 208 -2.90 -2.86 17.59
CA ALA A 208 -3.43 -2.03 18.67
C ALA A 208 -4.96 -2.18 18.84
N ARG A 209 -5.70 -2.38 17.74
CA ARG A 209 -7.15 -2.72 17.81
C ARG A 209 -7.36 -4.07 18.49
N LEU A 210 -6.57 -5.08 18.17
CA LEU A 210 -6.65 -6.37 18.87
C LEU A 210 -6.30 -6.25 20.36
N GLU A 211 -5.29 -5.45 20.73
CA GLU A 211 -4.93 -5.22 22.13
C GLU A 211 -6.07 -4.55 22.92
N ARG A 212 -6.76 -3.58 22.31
CA ARG A 212 -7.96 -2.95 22.88
C ARG A 212 -9.11 -3.96 23.05
N ALA A 213 -9.35 -4.79 22.03
CA ALA A 213 -10.37 -5.83 22.08
C ALA A 213 -10.06 -6.91 23.14
N GLU A 214 -8.80 -7.32 23.26
CA GLU A 214 -8.33 -8.25 24.31
C GLU A 214 -8.54 -7.62 25.69
N SER A 215 -8.14 -6.37 25.88
CA SER A 215 -8.34 -5.65 27.14
C SER A 215 -9.82 -5.54 27.53
N LEU A 216 -10.69 -5.25 26.55
CA LEU A 216 -12.14 -5.19 26.75
C LEU A 216 -12.71 -6.57 27.12
N ALA A 217 -12.29 -7.62 26.44
CA ALA A 217 -12.71 -8.99 26.76
C ALA A 217 -12.30 -9.36 28.20
N LEU A 218 -11.05 -9.08 28.58
CA LEU A 218 -10.51 -9.38 29.91
C LEU A 218 -11.10 -8.52 31.03
N SER A 219 -11.62 -7.33 30.72
CA SER A 219 -12.32 -6.47 31.70
C SER A 219 -13.63 -7.09 32.19
N ARG A 220 -14.24 -7.98 31.38
CA ARG A 220 -15.42 -8.75 31.77
C ARG A 220 -14.95 -9.92 32.66
N PRO A 221 -15.59 -10.17 33.82
CA PRO A 221 -15.15 -11.20 34.73
C PRO A 221 -15.16 -12.58 34.05
N ALA A 222 -14.02 -13.27 34.07
CA ALA A 222 -13.90 -14.64 33.58
C ALA A 222 -14.71 -15.59 34.48
N GLN A 223 -15.97 -15.85 34.13
CA GLN A 223 -16.81 -16.76 34.88
C GLN A 223 -16.34 -18.21 34.65
N ARG A 224 -15.85 -18.87 35.71
CA ARG A 224 -15.40 -20.27 35.69
C ARG A 224 -16.54 -21.23 36.06
N GLY A 225 -16.60 -22.39 35.41
CA GLY A 225 -17.54 -23.46 35.72
C GLY A 225 -18.86 -23.39 34.93
N ARG A 226 -19.94 -23.99 35.47
CA ARG A 226 -21.27 -24.09 34.82
C ARG A 226 -22.00 -22.74 34.65
N ARG A 227 -21.50 -21.67 35.27
CA ARG A 227 -22.06 -20.31 35.25
C ARG A 227 -21.33 -19.41 34.24
N ARG A 228 -20.99 -19.93 33.06
CA ARG A 228 -20.38 -19.13 31.99
C ARG A 228 -21.51 -18.43 31.22
N GLU A 229 -21.57 -17.11 31.26
CA GLU A 229 -22.45 -16.37 30.35
C GLU A 229 -21.98 -16.48 28.89
N PRO A 230 -22.91 -16.72 27.94
CA PRO A 230 -22.63 -16.64 26.51
C PRO A 230 -22.07 -15.28 26.13
N TYR A 231 -21.34 -15.23 25.02
CA TYR A 231 -20.96 -13.96 24.42
C TYR A 231 -22.23 -13.16 24.04
N ALA A 232 -22.19 -11.84 24.22
CA ALA A 232 -23.32 -10.96 23.93
C ALA A 232 -23.39 -10.67 22.42
N PHE A 233 -23.86 -11.66 21.65
CA PHE A 233 -23.96 -11.58 20.20
C PHE A 233 -24.87 -10.42 19.76
N GLY A 234 -24.43 -9.65 18.76
CA GLY A 234 -25.18 -8.52 18.21
C GLY A 234 -25.28 -7.29 19.12
N ALA A 235 -24.60 -7.27 20.27
CA ALA A 235 -24.68 -6.15 21.21
C ALA A 235 -23.97 -4.88 20.71
N ASN A 236 -22.89 -5.04 19.93
CA ASN A 236 -22.17 -3.93 19.30
C ASN A 236 -21.61 -4.36 17.94
N PRO A 237 -22.45 -4.32 16.88
CA PRO A 237 -22.04 -4.74 15.54
C PRO A 237 -20.86 -3.96 14.99
N ASP A 238 -20.80 -2.65 15.24
CA ASP A 238 -19.72 -1.78 14.74
C ASP A 238 -18.35 -2.18 15.33
N ALA A 239 -18.30 -2.43 16.64
CA ALA A 239 -17.06 -2.89 17.29
C ALA A 239 -16.65 -4.30 16.84
N GLU A 240 -17.62 -5.17 16.56
CA GLU A 240 -17.36 -6.50 16.01
C GLU A 240 -16.84 -6.44 14.57
N GLU A 241 -17.33 -5.50 13.77
CA GLU A 241 -16.86 -5.25 12.41
C GLU A 241 -15.42 -4.72 12.41
N GLU A 242 -15.12 -3.75 13.28
CA GLU A 242 -13.76 -3.25 13.45
C GLU A 242 -12.78 -4.33 13.91
N LEU A 243 -13.21 -5.21 14.82
CA LEU A 243 -12.42 -6.33 15.30
C LEU A 243 -12.18 -7.35 14.18
N LEU A 244 -13.23 -7.72 13.43
CA LEU A 244 -13.11 -8.65 12.31
C LEU A 244 -12.16 -8.11 11.24
N ALA A 245 -12.27 -6.83 10.89
CA ALA A 245 -11.38 -6.19 9.91
C ALA A 245 -9.91 -6.21 10.37
N ALA A 246 -9.65 -5.99 11.67
CA ALA A 246 -8.29 -6.10 12.22
C ALA A 246 -7.78 -7.55 12.20
N LEU A 247 -8.62 -8.53 12.54
CA LEU A 247 -8.27 -9.95 12.48
C LEU A 247 -7.97 -10.41 11.05
N ASP A 248 -8.76 -9.97 10.08
CA ASP A 248 -8.58 -10.23 8.66
C ASP A 248 -7.28 -9.62 8.13
N ALA A 249 -6.97 -8.36 8.47
CA ALA A 249 -5.74 -7.68 8.07
C ALA A 249 -4.47 -8.41 8.56
N LEU A 250 -4.51 -8.97 9.76
CA LEU A 250 -3.37 -9.58 10.45
C LEU A 250 -3.24 -11.09 10.23
N SER A 251 -4.22 -11.72 9.60
CA SER A 251 -4.29 -13.17 9.45
C SER A 251 -3.86 -13.61 8.05
N THR A 252 -3.15 -14.75 7.94
CA THR A 252 -2.85 -15.35 6.63
C THR A 252 -4.10 -15.93 5.97
N TYR A 253 -5.11 -16.31 6.74
CA TYR A 253 -6.44 -16.67 6.24
C TYR A 253 -7.36 -15.46 6.29
N ARG A 254 -8.12 -15.18 5.22
CA ARG A 254 -8.92 -13.96 5.05
C ARG A 254 -10.42 -14.25 5.22
N PRO A 255 -11.02 -14.06 6.42
CA PRO A 255 -12.42 -14.38 6.64
C PRO A 255 -13.35 -13.53 5.78
N LEU A 256 -12.99 -12.28 5.46
CA LEU A 256 -13.84 -11.38 4.67
C LEU A 256 -13.97 -11.83 3.21
N GLU A 257 -13.01 -12.60 2.70
CA GLU A 257 -13.02 -13.14 1.34
C GLU A 257 -13.76 -14.50 1.26
N SER A 258 -14.09 -15.08 2.42
CA SER A 258 -14.78 -16.37 2.54
C SER A 258 -16.18 -16.34 1.92
N ARG A 259 -16.58 -17.44 1.26
CA ARG A 259 -17.95 -17.61 0.75
C ARG A 259 -19.00 -17.54 1.86
N LEU A 260 -18.71 -18.12 3.02
CA LEU A 260 -19.61 -18.06 4.16
C LEU A 260 -19.86 -16.61 4.62
N TYR A 261 -18.85 -15.75 4.56
CA TYR A 261 -19.01 -14.33 4.92
C TYR A 261 -19.93 -13.59 3.96
N ARG A 262 -19.91 -13.93 2.66
CA ARG A 262 -20.80 -13.32 1.66
C ARG A 262 -22.26 -13.70 1.88
N ASP A 263 -22.51 -14.95 2.27
CA ASP A 263 -23.85 -15.49 2.44
C ASP A 263 -24.44 -15.16 3.83
N ASP A 264 -23.62 -15.18 4.88
CA ASP A 264 -24.02 -14.92 6.27
C ASP A 264 -22.91 -14.15 7.03
N PRO A 265 -22.74 -12.84 6.76
CA PRO A 265 -21.68 -12.03 7.35
C PRO A 265 -21.81 -11.92 8.87
N ASP A 266 -23.06 -11.86 9.36
CA ASP A 266 -23.36 -11.72 10.79
C ASP A 266 -22.90 -12.95 11.58
N ALA A 267 -23.11 -14.16 11.04
CA ALA A 267 -22.69 -15.39 11.70
C ALA A 267 -21.17 -15.48 11.83
N LEU A 268 -20.44 -15.29 10.73
CA LEU A 268 -18.99 -15.42 10.77
C LEU A 268 -18.35 -14.32 11.63
N ARG A 269 -18.84 -13.08 11.55
CA ARG A 269 -18.38 -11.95 12.38
C ARG A 269 -18.58 -12.21 13.86
N SER A 270 -19.82 -12.53 14.24
CA SER A 270 -20.22 -12.72 15.65
C SER A 270 -19.45 -13.87 16.31
N VAL A 271 -19.37 -15.03 15.63
CA VAL A 271 -18.64 -16.20 16.15
C VAL A 271 -17.15 -15.93 16.23
N THR A 272 -16.56 -15.26 15.23
CA THR A 272 -15.13 -14.91 15.25
C THR A 272 -14.79 -14.01 16.43
N CYS A 273 -15.61 -12.98 16.70
CA CYS A 273 -15.43 -12.08 17.84
C CYS A 273 -15.58 -12.82 19.19
N ALA A 274 -16.57 -13.72 19.29
CA ALA A 274 -16.77 -14.55 20.48
C ALA A 274 -15.58 -15.48 20.75
N VAL A 275 -15.05 -16.13 19.71
CA VAL A 275 -13.87 -17.00 19.79
C VAL A 275 -12.63 -16.20 20.20
N PHE A 276 -12.43 -15.00 19.63
CA PHE A 276 -11.33 -14.12 20.03
C PHE A 276 -11.40 -13.77 21.52
N ALA A 277 -12.55 -13.30 22.00
CA ALA A 277 -12.73 -12.97 23.43
C ALA A 277 -12.51 -14.18 24.34
N ARG A 278 -12.94 -15.37 23.91
CA ARG A 278 -12.73 -16.61 24.66
C ARG A 278 -11.26 -17.02 24.70
N LEU A 279 -10.54 -16.86 23.58
CA LEU A 279 -9.11 -17.11 23.50
C LEU A 279 -8.31 -16.14 24.37
N ALA A 280 -8.68 -14.86 24.44
CA ALA A 280 -8.06 -13.89 25.34
C ALA A 280 -8.09 -14.39 26.80
N HIS A 281 -9.26 -14.81 27.30
CA HIS A 281 -9.36 -15.40 28.65
C HIS A 281 -8.56 -16.69 28.83
N TYR A 282 -8.50 -17.54 27.80
CA TYR A 282 -7.72 -18.78 27.84
C TYR A 282 -6.21 -18.49 27.95
N TYR A 283 -5.69 -17.55 27.17
CA TYR A 283 -4.27 -17.16 27.21
C TYR A 283 -3.92 -16.50 28.54
N GLN A 284 -4.76 -15.59 29.05
CA GLN A 284 -4.55 -14.96 30.36
C GLN A 284 -4.44 -15.98 31.51
N GLY A 285 -5.23 -17.06 31.46
CA GLY A 285 -5.29 -18.05 32.54
C GLY A 285 -4.32 -19.23 32.39
N SER A 286 -3.84 -19.52 31.19
CA SER A 286 -3.07 -20.73 30.88
C SER A 286 -1.68 -20.47 30.27
N ARG A 287 -1.35 -19.21 29.94
CA ARG A 287 -0.10 -18.83 29.29
C ARG A 287 0.59 -17.69 30.04
N ARG A 288 1.89 -17.51 29.76
CA ARG A 288 2.73 -16.46 30.36
C ARG A 288 2.50 -15.08 29.73
N GLN A 289 1.90 -15.05 28.53
CA GLN A 289 1.66 -13.86 27.71
C GLN A 289 0.20 -13.81 27.29
N GLY A 290 -0.31 -12.60 27.04
CA GLY A 290 -1.63 -12.39 26.43
C GLY A 290 -1.73 -12.98 25.03
N LEU A 291 -2.94 -13.08 24.50
CA LEU A 291 -3.18 -13.61 23.15
C LEU A 291 -2.44 -12.76 22.11
N VAL A 292 -2.62 -11.44 22.13
CA VAL A 292 -2.04 -10.54 21.12
C VAL A 292 -0.52 -10.48 21.25
N GLU A 293 0.00 -10.38 22.48
CA GLU A 293 1.44 -10.45 22.74
C GLU A 293 2.06 -11.77 22.22
N SER A 294 1.35 -12.89 22.35
CA SER A 294 1.84 -14.18 21.85
C SER A 294 1.84 -14.31 20.32
N LEU A 295 1.11 -13.44 19.62
CA LEU A 295 0.98 -13.46 18.16
C LEU A 295 1.92 -12.45 17.50
N PHE A 296 2.07 -11.25 18.07
CA PHE A 296 2.75 -10.09 17.47
C PHE A 296 3.85 -9.50 18.36
N GLY A 297 4.10 -10.10 19.53
CA GLY A 297 5.05 -9.56 20.50
C GLY A 297 4.55 -8.28 21.16
N ARG A 298 5.48 -7.48 21.68
CA ARG A 298 5.20 -6.24 22.40
C ARG A 298 5.94 -5.08 21.76
N ALA A 299 5.28 -3.92 21.68
CA ALA A 299 5.95 -2.69 21.29
C ALA A 299 7.12 -2.39 22.25
N SER A 300 8.29 -2.10 21.68
CA SER A 300 9.50 -1.80 22.45
C SER A 300 10.28 -0.68 21.78
N ALA A 301 11.08 0.04 22.57
CA ALA A 301 11.93 1.10 22.04
C ALA A 301 13.26 0.50 21.57
N LEU A 302 13.54 0.57 20.27
CA LEU A 302 14.82 0.16 19.70
C LEU A 302 15.61 1.36 19.16
N PRO A 303 16.95 1.28 19.13
CA PRO A 303 17.78 2.27 18.44
C PRO A 303 17.33 2.43 16.98
N TYR A 304 17.23 3.69 16.53
CA TYR A 304 16.77 4.03 15.19
C TYR A 304 17.80 4.91 14.49
N LEU A 305 18.12 4.60 13.23
CA LEU A 305 19.05 5.39 12.43
C LEU A 305 18.26 6.26 11.46
N MET A 306 18.21 7.57 11.72
CA MET A 306 17.58 8.54 10.83
C MET A 306 18.28 8.57 9.48
N PHE A 307 17.48 8.61 8.41
CA PHE A 307 17.91 8.63 7.01
C PHE A 307 18.81 7.45 6.66
N ALA A 308 18.44 6.26 7.13
CA ALA A 308 19.16 5.04 6.82
C ALA A 308 19.33 4.88 5.30
N SER A 309 20.52 4.48 4.88
CA SER A 309 20.91 4.35 3.46
C SER A 309 20.97 5.66 2.66
N ALA A 310 20.90 6.84 3.30
CA ALA A 310 21.16 8.12 2.66
C ALA A 310 22.56 8.67 2.98
N VAL A 311 23.11 9.50 2.09
CA VAL A 311 24.25 10.35 2.41
C VAL A 311 23.74 11.57 3.15
N PHE A 312 23.72 11.50 4.48
CA PHE A 312 23.21 12.56 5.35
C PHE A 312 24.25 12.99 6.38
N TYR A 313 24.38 14.29 6.61
CA TYR A 313 25.27 14.85 7.62
C TYR A 313 24.53 15.88 8.48
N PRO A 314 24.24 15.57 9.76
CA PRO A 314 23.44 16.43 10.63
C PRO A 314 24.15 17.73 11.05
N GLY A 315 25.47 17.84 10.85
CA GLY A 315 26.27 19.00 11.25
C GLY A 315 26.52 19.12 12.75
N ALA A 316 25.45 19.19 13.53
CA ALA A 316 25.44 19.25 14.98
C ALA A 316 24.60 18.10 15.56
N ARG A 317 24.68 17.91 16.89
CA ARG A 317 23.78 16.99 17.58
C ARG A 317 22.36 17.52 17.50
N HIS A 318 21.42 16.63 17.18
CA HIS A 318 20.00 16.97 17.19
C HIS A 318 19.55 17.30 18.63
N PRO A 319 18.72 18.34 18.83
CA PRO A 319 18.15 18.62 20.14
C PRO A 319 17.25 17.49 20.65
N ASP A 320 17.10 17.38 21.96
CA ASP A 320 16.22 16.37 22.55
C ASP A 320 14.77 16.66 22.18
N CYS A 321 14.06 15.62 21.72
CA CYS A 321 12.67 15.76 21.31
C CYS A 321 11.94 14.42 21.39
N THR A 322 10.62 14.51 21.48
CA THR A 322 9.69 13.38 21.32
C THR A 322 8.76 13.71 20.17
N TYR A 323 8.63 12.77 19.24
CA TYR A 323 7.76 12.90 18.07
C TYR A 323 6.77 11.72 18.07
N GLU A 324 5.49 12.03 18.14
CA GLU A 324 4.42 11.04 18.08
C GLU A 324 3.87 11.01 16.65
N LEU A 325 4.14 9.91 15.94
CA LEU A 325 3.69 9.76 14.55
C LEU A 325 2.21 9.33 14.53
N ASP A 326 1.88 8.36 15.38
CA ASP A 326 0.52 7.92 15.67
C ASP A 326 0.47 7.23 17.05
N GLU A 327 -0.68 6.65 17.40
CA GLU A 327 -0.88 5.92 18.67
C GLU A 327 0.09 4.73 18.88
N THR A 328 0.72 4.24 17.80
CA THR A 328 1.51 3.00 17.79
C THR A 328 3.00 3.22 17.52
N CYS A 329 3.38 4.42 17.10
CA CYS A 329 4.74 4.74 16.68
C CYS A 329 5.19 6.08 17.28
N ARG A 330 6.26 6.03 18.07
CA ARG A 330 6.86 7.20 18.72
C ARG A 330 8.36 7.20 18.58
N PHE A 331 8.91 8.33 18.15
CA PHE A 331 10.35 8.56 18.08
C PHE A 331 10.80 9.44 19.24
N VAL A 332 11.96 9.12 19.81
CA VAL A 332 12.56 9.88 20.90
C VAL A 332 14.03 10.11 20.56
N CYS A 333 14.45 11.36 20.55
CA CYS A 333 15.85 11.76 20.48
C CYS A 333 16.33 12.16 21.88
N GLN A 334 17.40 11.52 22.37
CA GLN A 334 18.09 11.91 23.60
C GLN A 334 19.59 12.02 23.32
N SER A 335 20.16 13.20 23.58
CA SER A 335 21.57 13.51 23.33
C SER A 335 22.05 13.22 21.91
N GLY A 336 21.16 13.35 20.92
CA GLY A 336 21.41 13.05 19.50
C GLY A 336 21.28 11.57 19.12
N ILE A 337 20.85 10.69 20.04
CA ILE A 337 20.59 9.27 19.78
C ILE A 337 19.08 9.08 19.61
N TRP A 338 18.68 8.50 18.49
CA TRP A 338 17.29 8.23 18.18
C TRP A 338 16.87 6.83 18.58
N THR A 339 15.66 6.73 19.12
CA THR A 339 14.97 5.47 19.36
C THR A 339 13.57 5.54 18.79
N CYS A 340 13.06 4.42 18.30
CA CYS A 340 11.69 4.27 17.83
C CYS A 340 10.97 3.22 18.70
N THR A 341 9.83 3.61 19.25
CA THR A 341 8.89 2.70 19.91
C THR A 341 7.85 2.28 18.89
N SER A 342 7.90 1.02 18.45
CA SER A 342 6.92 0.39 17.56
C SER A 342 6.85 -1.12 17.82
N LEU A 343 5.95 -1.81 17.12
CA LEU A 343 6.02 -3.25 16.99
C LEU A 343 7.20 -3.63 16.09
N HIS A 344 7.85 -4.75 16.44
CA HIS A 344 9.06 -5.26 15.79
C HIS A 344 8.87 -6.72 15.37
N ASP A 345 7.65 -7.07 14.94
CA ASP A 345 7.25 -8.42 14.50
C ASP A 345 7.48 -8.66 13.00
N GLY A 346 8.09 -7.69 12.32
CA GLY A 346 8.34 -7.73 10.88
C GLY A 346 7.16 -7.28 10.02
N GLY A 347 6.03 -6.87 10.61
CA GLY A 347 4.86 -6.37 9.87
C GLY A 347 4.14 -7.43 9.04
N GLY A 348 4.41 -8.72 9.31
CA GLY A 348 3.85 -9.85 8.57
C GLY A 348 2.53 -10.36 9.17
N ARG A 349 1.72 -11.02 8.34
CA ARG A 349 0.51 -11.73 8.78
C ARG A 349 0.86 -12.95 9.62
N SER A 350 0.04 -13.24 10.63
CA SER A 350 0.22 -14.37 11.55
C SER A 350 -0.41 -15.66 11.01
N SER A 351 0.43 -16.67 10.78
CA SER A 351 -0.01 -18.02 10.36
C SER A 351 -0.84 -18.72 11.44
N LYS A 352 -0.47 -18.53 12.71
CA LYS A 352 -1.20 -19.05 13.87
C LYS A 352 -2.59 -18.42 13.98
N LEU A 353 -2.71 -17.11 13.72
CA LEU A 353 -4.02 -16.46 13.63
C LEU A 353 -4.82 -17.01 12.44
N GLY A 354 -4.17 -17.20 11.29
CA GLY A 354 -4.79 -17.82 10.11
C GLY A 354 -5.38 -19.21 10.39
N GLN A 355 -4.65 -20.05 11.13
CA GLN A 355 -5.17 -21.35 11.55
C GLN A 355 -6.42 -21.20 12.42
N ILE A 356 -6.42 -20.29 13.39
CA ILE A 356 -7.56 -20.05 14.27
C ILE A 356 -8.79 -19.61 13.47
N LEU A 357 -8.65 -18.60 12.61
CA LEU A 357 -9.78 -18.06 11.84
C LEU A 357 -10.33 -19.07 10.82
N ARG A 358 -9.46 -19.85 10.18
CA ARG A 358 -9.88 -20.92 9.28
C ARG A 358 -10.65 -22.02 10.02
N ALA A 359 -10.22 -22.36 11.24
CA ALA A 359 -10.91 -23.33 12.08
C ALA A 359 -12.30 -22.83 12.50
N VAL A 360 -12.45 -21.52 12.78
CA VAL A 360 -13.75 -20.90 13.06
C VAL A 360 -14.69 -21.04 11.86
N ASP A 361 -14.26 -20.61 10.68
CA ASP A 361 -15.06 -20.72 9.45
C ASP A 361 -15.46 -22.18 9.20
N ARG A 362 -14.49 -23.10 9.23
CA ARG A 362 -14.75 -24.52 9.02
C ARG A 362 -15.83 -25.07 9.95
N GLN A 363 -15.73 -24.81 11.25
CA GLN A 363 -16.69 -25.37 12.21
C GLN A 363 -18.06 -24.73 12.10
N LEU A 364 -18.11 -23.43 11.79
CA LEU A 364 -19.37 -22.75 11.55
C LEU A 364 -20.06 -23.30 10.30
N ARG A 365 -19.32 -23.58 9.21
CA ARG A 365 -19.85 -24.27 8.02
C ARG A 365 -20.43 -25.63 8.36
N VAL A 366 -19.74 -26.43 9.17
CA VAL A 366 -20.25 -27.75 9.61
C VAL A 366 -21.53 -27.60 10.41
N ALA A 367 -21.60 -26.64 11.34
CA ALA A 367 -22.77 -26.45 12.19
C ALA A 367 -23.98 -25.87 11.46
N LEU A 368 -23.75 -25.15 10.35
CA LEU A 368 -24.79 -24.60 9.48
C LEU A 368 -25.18 -25.53 8.32
N ASP A 369 -24.57 -26.72 8.21
CA ASP A 369 -24.71 -27.63 7.06
C ASP A 369 -24.44 -26.92 5.71
N TYR A 370 -23.38 -26.12 5.67
CA TYR A 370 -23.06 -25.26 4.54
C TYR A 370 -22.52 -26.05 3.34
N PRO A 371 -22.98 -25.79 2.09
CA PRO A 371 -22.67 -26.62 0.91
C PRO A 371 -21.19 -26.77 0.54
N HIS A 372 -20.34 -25.83 0.96
CA HIS A 372 -18.91 -25.82 0.60
C HIS A 372 -18.03 -26.03 1.84
N PRO A 373 -17.82 -27.27 2.32
CA PRO A 373 -17.04 -27.53 3.53
C PRO A 373 -15.54 -27.26 3.34
N LEU A 374 -14.85 -26.93 4.43
CA LEU A 374 -13.38 -26.77 4.44
C LEU A 374 -12.68 -28.04 4.97
N LYS A 375 -11.60 -28.47 4.29
CA LYS A 375 -10.76 -29.62 4.70
C LYS A 375 -10.21 -29.43 6.13
N ASP A 376 -10.21 -30.48 6.94
CA ASP A 376 -9.59 -30.48 8.27
C ASP A 376 -8.06 -30.39 8.15
N ARG A 377 -7.41 -29.60 9.00
CA ARG A 377 -5.95 -29.46 9.06
C ARG A 377 -5.36 -29.90 10.42
N ALA A 378 -6.06 -30.80 11.11
CA ALA A 378 -5.65 -31.32 12.41
C ALA A 378 -5.49 -30.23 13.48
N ASP A 379 -6.51 -29.38 13.60
CA ASP A 379 -6.51 -28.28 14.57
C ASP A 379 -6.40 -28.79 16.02
N PRO A 380 -5.71 -28.06 16.92
CA PRO A 380 -5.55 -28.49 18.30
C PRO A 380 -6.89 -28.75 19.00
N LYS A 381 -7.02 -29.88 19.72
CA LYS A 381 -8.28 -30.28 20.39
C LYS A 381 -8.87 -29.20 21.30
N TYR A 382 -8.03 -28.45 22.01
CA TYR A 382 -8.49 -27.36 22.89
C TYR A 382 -9.16 -26.24 22.10
N LEU A 383 -8.62 -25.91 20.91
CA LEU A 383 -9.13 -24.87 20.04
C LEU A 383 -10.46 -25.34 19.42
N VAL A 384 -10.49 -26.58 18.94
CA VAL A 384 -11.69 -27.19 18.35
C VAL A 384 -12.86 -27.15 19.34
N GLN A 385 -12.66 -27.64 20.56
CA GLN A 385 -13.70 -27.65 21.61
C GLN A 385 -14.12 -26.24 22.05
N LEU A 386 -13.22 -25.27 21.96
CA LEU A 386 -13.53 -23.88 22.29
C LEU A 386 -14.45 -23.29 21.22
N ILE A 387 -14.11 -23.45 19.94
CA ILE A 387 -14.91 -22.95 18.82
C ILE A 387 -16.28 -23.63 18.78
N GLU A 388 -16.35 -24.95 18.92
CA GLU A 388 -17.63 -25.71 18.92
C GLU A 388 -18.62 -25.16 19.96
N ARG A 389 -18.11 -24.76 21.13
CA ARG A 389 -18.93 -24.16 22.19
C ARG A 389 -19.45 -22.79 21.81
N GLU A 390 -18.61 -21.91 21.25
CA GLU A 390 -19.05 -20.58 20.81
C GLU A 390 -20.05 -20.66 19.65
N VAL A 391 -19.83 -21.57 18.69
CA VAL A 391 -20.76 -21.84 17.58
C VAL A 391 -22.11 -22.31 18.11
N LYS A 392 -22.12 -23.23 19.08
CA LYS A 392 -23.36 -23.69 19.71
C LYS A 392 -24.10 -22.56 20.45
N ASP A 393 -23.37 -21.75 21.21
CA ASP A 393 -23.94 -20.59 21.92
C ASP A 393 -24.55 -19.60 20.91
N TYR A 394 -23.88 -19.34 19.78
CA TYR A 394 -24.38 -18.48 18.72
C TYR A 394 -25.65 -19.01 18.06
N LEU A 395 -25.70 -20.30 17.71
CA LEU A 395 -26.89 -20.89 17.08
C LEU A 395 -28.10 -20.87 18.02
N ALA A 396 -27.89 -21.16 19.31
CA ALA A 396 -28.95 -21.05 20.31
C ALA A 396 -29.44 -19.61 20.48
N TRP A 397 -28.52 -18.63 20.47
CA TRP A 397 -28.88 -17.22 20.47
C TRP A 397 -29.66 -16.83 19.21
N ARG A 398 -29.21 -17.25 18.03
CA ARG A 398 -29.84 -16.98 16.73
C ARG A 398 -31.25 -17.55 16.67
N GLU A 399 -31.47 -18.75 17.20
CA GLU A 399 -32.79 -19.36 17.31
C GLU A 399 -33.70 -18.57 18.26
N ALA A 400 -33.20 -18.20 19.45
CA ALA A 400 -33.96 -17.43 20.44
C ALA A 400 -34.30 -15.99 19.99
N HIS A 401 -33.49 -15.42 19.11
CA HIS A 401 -33.67 -14.07 18.55
C HIS A 401 -34.21 -14.11 17.11
N ALA A 402 -34.63 -15.27 16.62
CA ALA A 402 -35.29 -15.38 15.34
C ALA A 402 -36.58 -14.56 15.37
N PRO A 403 -36.89 -13.78 14.32
CA PRO A 403 -38.10 -12.98 14.28
C PRO A 403 -39.31 -13.89 14.46
N VAL A 404 -40.11 -13.63 15.48
CA VAL A 404 -41.35 -14.39 15.75
C VAL A 404 -42.25 -14.22 14.53
N ARG A 405 -42.42 -15.30 13.75
CA ARG A 405 -43.39 -15.34 12.66
C ARG A 405 -44.78 -15.42 13.27
N VAL A 406 -45.44 -14.27 13.43
CA VAL A 406 -46.84 -14.21 13.85
C VAL A 406 -47.72 -14.48 12.64
N GLU A 407 -48.14 -15.73 12.48
CA GLU A 407 -49.10 -16.13 11.46
C GLU A 407 -50.51 -15.81 11.95
N ILE A 408 -51.10 -14.72 11.45
CA ILE A 408 -52.46 -14.30 11.81
C ILE A 408 -53.46 -15.08 10.95
N ASP A 409 -54.17 -16.01 11.57
CA ASP A 409 -55.25 -16.76 10.93
C ASP A 409 -56.50 -15.86 10.72
N LEU A 410 -56.63 -15.30 9.51
CA LEU A 410 -57.73 -14.43 9.11
C LEU A 410 -59.08 -15.18 9.00
N SER A 411 -59.09 -16.51 8.95
CA SER A 411 -60.34 -17.30 8.89
C SER A 411 -61.17 -17.16 10.17
N LYS A 412 -60.52 -16.86 11.29
CA LYS A 412 -61.15 -16.65 12.60
C LYS A 412 -61.78 -15.27 12.76
N LEU A 413 -61.46 -14.31 11.89
CA LEU A 413 -62.05 -12.96 11.95
C LEU A 413 -63.56 -12.96 11.71
N ALA A 414 -64.08 -13.85 10.86
CA ALA A 414 -65.52 -13.99 10.63
C ALA A 414 -66.23 -14.48 11.90
N GLY A 415 -65.65 -15.45 12.61
CA GLY A 415 -66.14 -15.93 13.89
C GLY A 415 -66.13 -14.86 14.98
N ILE A 416 -65.04 -14.07 15.07
CA ILE A 416 -64.93 -12.95 16.01
C ILE A 416 -65.98 -11.88 15.71
N ARG A 417 -66.21 -11.53 14.44
CA ARG A 417 -67.25 -10.56 14.03
C ARG A 417 -68.65 -11.04 14.36
N SER A 418 -68.94 -12.33 14.12
CA SER A 418 -70.23 -12.95 14.45
C SER A 418 -70.48 -12.99 15.97
N ALA A 419 -69.47 -13.39 16.75
CA ALA A 419 -69.56 -13.40 18.21
C ALA A 419 -69.73 -11.98 18.78
N ALA A 420 -69.02 -10.99 18.24
CA ALA A 420 -69.17 -9.59 18.62
C ALA A 420 -70.57 -9.05 18.28
N ALA A 421 -71.12 -9.37 17.10
CA ALA A 421 -72.48 -8.99 16.72
C ALA A 421 -73.52 -9.62 17.67
N THR A 422 -73.36 -10.90 18.01
CA THR A 422 -74.25 -11.60 18.95
C THR A 422 -74.18 -10.99 20.36
N THR A 423 -72.97 -10.68 20.83
CA THR A 423 -72.76 -10.04 22.15
C THR A 423 -73.37 -8.64 22.19
N ARG A 424 -73.25 -7.87 21.09
CA ARG A 424 -73.90 -6.57 20.94
C ARG A 424 -75.42 -6.69 21.06
N GLU A 425 -76.04 -7.61 20.32
CA GLU A 425 -77.50 -7.78 20.37
C GLU A 425 -78.02 -8.31 21.72
N ALA A 426 -77.18 -9.00 22.49
CA ALA A 426 -77.51 -9.47 23.83
C ALA A 426 -77.40 -8.38 24.91
N LEU A 427 -76.63 -7.32 24.64
CA LEU A 427 -76.43 -6.19 25.56
C LEU A 427 -77.37 -5.01 25.25
N LEU A 428 -78.05 -5.00 24.10
CA LEU A 428 -79.07 -4.01 23.77
C LEU A 428 -80.29 -4.14 24.71
N VAL A 429 -80.71 -3.01 25.28
CA VAL A 429 -81.95 -2.88 26.08
C VAL A 429 -83.14 -2.72 25.11
N ASP A 430 -84.35 -3.14 25.48
CA ASP A 430 -85.50 -3.15 24.55
C ASP A 430 -85.86 -1.76 23.97
N GLU A 431 -85.53 -0.66 24.68
CA GLU A 431 -85.65 0.72 24.16
C GLU A 431 -84.65 1.03 23.03
N GLU A 432 -83.47 0.40 23.01
CA GLU A 432 -82.43 0.57 21.96
C GLU A 432 -82.65 -0.35 20.74
N ARG A 433 -83.53 -1.36 20.85
CA ARG A 433 -83.90 -2.25 19.73
C ARG A 433 -84.85 -1.60 18.74
N GLU A 434 -85.67 -0.66 19.21
CA GLU A 434 -86.66 0.05 18.37
C GLU A 434 -86.06 1.25 17.63
N ASP A 435 -84.93 1.79 18.11
CA ASP A 435 -84.17 2.88 17.47
C ASP A 435 -83.10 2.39 16.47
N GLN A 436 -83.01 1.09 16.16
CA GLN A 436 -82.14 0.62 15.07
C GLN A 436 -82.72 1.07 13.71
N PRO A 437 -82.04 1.99 12.96
CA PRO A 437 -82.50 2.36 11.65
C PRO A 437 -82.47 1.15 10.70
N ALA A 438 -83.52 1.01 9.90
CA ALA A 438 -83.65 -0.01 8.88
C ALA A 438 -82.37 -0.11 8.02
N PRO A 439 -81.97 -1.33 7.58
CA PRO A 439 -80.77 -1.49 6.78
C PRO A 439 -80.91 -0.73 5.47
N SER A 440 -80.08 0.32 5.31
CA SER A 440 -79.90 1.01 4.04
C SER A 440 -79.36 0.01 3.02
N PRO A 441 -79.80 0.05 1.74
CA PRO A 441 -79.36 -0.91 0.74
C PRO A 441 -77.83 -0.85 0.61
N ALA A 442 -77.21 -2.03 0.56
CA ALA A 442 -75.81 -2.18 0.17
C ALA A 442 -75.60 -1.50 -1.21
N PRO A 443 -74.45 -0.84 -1.46
CA PRO A 443 -74.14 -0.39 -2.80
C PRO A 443 -74.01 -1.60 -3.72
N GLU A 444 -74.78 -1.62 -4.80
CA GLU A 444 -74.54 -2.45 -5.96
C GLU A 444 -73.13 -2.17 -6.48
N ILE A 445 -72.24 -3.17 -6.38
CA ILE A 445 -71.01 -3.21 -7.15
C ILE A 445 -71.24 -4.25 -8.24
N GLU A 446 -71.60 -3.75 -9.42
CA GLU A 446 -71.57 -4.48 -10.69
C GLU A 446 -70.35 -4.04 -11.54
N PRO A 447 -69.94 -4.86 -12.51
CA PRO A 447 -68.57 -5.36 -12.62
C PRO A 447 -67.68 -4.56 -13.58
N ALA A 448 -66.37 -4.57 -13.33
CA ALA A 448 -65.37 -4.12 -14.30
C ALA A 448 -64.30 -5.20 -14.52
N ALA A 449 -64.45 -5.88 -15.66
CA ALA A 449 -63.40 -6.42 -16.51
C ALA A 449 -63.95 -6.32 -17.96
N PRO A 450 -63.15 -6.23 -19.04
CA PRO A 450 -61.75 -6.66 -19.16
C PRO A 450 -60.84 -5.68 -19.92
N VAL A 451 -59.52 -5.75 -19.73
CA VAL A 451 -58.55 -5.74 -20.86
C VAL A 451 -57.28 -6.46 -20.39
N ALA A 452 -56.94 -7.56 -21.06
CA ALA A 452 -55.63 -8.19 -20.99
C ALA A 452 -54.93 -7.99 -22.35
N GLU A 453 -53.72 -7.39 -22.27
CA GLU A 453 -52.50 -7.64 -23.07
C GLU A 453 -52.53 -7.42 -24.61
N PRO A 454 -51.41 -7.08 -25.30
CA PRO A 454 -50.02 -7.48 -24.96
C PRO A 454 -48.88 -6.46 -25.33
N VAL A 455 -47.64 -6.94 -25.15
CA VAL A 455 -46.38 -6.66 -25.93
C VAL A 455 -45.43 -5.51 -25.49
N THR A 456 -44.28 -5.96 -24.97
CA THR A 456 -42.87 -5.53 -25.17
C THR A 456 -42.27 -4.24 -24.59
N PRO A 457 -40.98 -4.31 -24.20
CA PRO A 457 -40.18 -3.19 -23.71
C PRO A 457 -39.51 -2.41 -24.86
N VAL A 458 -39.43 -1.08 -24.73
CA VAL A 458 -38.54 -0.25 -25.54
C VAL A 458 -37.77 0.74 -24.65
N GLU A 459 -36.49 0.79 -24.95
CA GLU A 459 -35.34 1.53 -24.42
C GLU A 459 -35.55 3.00 -23.99
N PRO A 460 -34.73 3.51 -23.04
CA PRO A 460 -34.44 4.94 -22.93
C PRO A 460 -33.42 5.38 -24.00
N PRO A 461 -33.45 6.64 -24.46
CA PRO A 461 -32.54 7.11 -25.49
C PRO A 461 -31.12 7.35 -24.94
N THR A 462 -30.17 6.76 -25.63
CA THR A 462 -28.78 7.18 -25.70
C THR A 462 -28.69 8.63 -26.19
N GLN A 463 -28.14 9.53 -25.37
CA GLN A 463 -27.35 10.65 -25.88
C GLN A 463 -25.95 10.56 -25.29
N ALA A 464 -25.02 10.27 -26.19
CA ALA A 464 -23.60 10.44 -26.00
C ALA A 464 -23.30 11.91 -25.69
N ALA A 465 -22.60 12.15 -24.59
CA ALA A 465 -21.70 13.27 -24.47
C ALA A 465 -20.31 12.66 -24.26
N GLU A 466 -19.49 12.83 -25.29
CA GLU A 466 -18.08 12.49 -25.34
C GLU A 466 -17.34 13.27 -24.25
N GLU A 467 -16.77 12.58 -23.26
CA GLU A 467 -15.66 13.11 -22.49
C GLU A 467 -14.42 12.31 -22.86
N ARG A 468 -13.64 12.91 -23.76
CA ARG A 468 -12.31 12.47 -24.20
C ARG A 468 -11.37 12.42 -23.00
N ALA A 469 -11.01 11.22 -22.55
CA ALA A 469 -9.70 10.96 -21.97
C ALA A 469 -8.71 10.56 -23.10
N PRO A 470 -7.43 10.97 -23.00
CA PRO A 470 -6.48 10.90 -24.12
C PRO A 470 -5.98 9.47 -24.40
N ALA A 471 -5.47 9.31 -25.62
CA ALA A 471 -5.19 8.06 -26.32
C ALA A 471 -4.22 7.09 -25.61
N PRO A 472 -4.37 5.76 -25.81
CA PRO A 472 -3.45 4.74 -25.31
C PRO A 472 -2.20 4.64 -26.18
N ILE A 473 -1.06 4.53 -25.50
CA ILE A 473 0.21 4.04 -26.06
C ILE A 473 0.04 2.54 -26.37
N GLU A 474 0.52 2.12 -27.53
CA GLU A 474 0.42 0.77 -28.10
C GLU A 474 0.84 -0.35 -27.12
N ALA A 475 -0.12 -1.13 -26.62
CA ALA A 475 0.12 -2.35 -25.88
C ALA A 475 0.12 -3.55 -26.84
N LYS A 476 1.22 -4.31 -26.81
CA LYS A 476 1.44 -5.56 -27.52
C LYS A 476 0.33 -6.59 -27.22
N LYS A 477 -0.02 -7.40 -28.21
CA LYS A 477 -0.99 -8.52 -28.17
C LYS A 477 -1.07 -9.19 -26.78
N ASN A 478 -2.21 -9.05 -26.11
CA ASN A 478 -2.52 -9.79 -24.88
C ASN A 478 -2.72 -11.27 -25.20
N ALA A 479 -1.88 -12.11 -24.60
CA ALA A 479 -2.12 -13.54 -24.45
C ALA A 479 -3.13 -13.78 -23.30
N PRO A 480 -3.81 -14.94 -23.26
CA PRO A 480 -4.72 -15.31 -22.17
C PRO A 480 -4.03 -15.14 -20.81
N LEU A 481 -4.74 -14.56 -19.83
CA LEU A 481 -4.28 -14.41 -18.44
C LEU A 481 -2.98 -13.58 -18.24
N GLY A 482 -2.51 -12.85 -19.25
CA GLY A 482 -1.24 -12.10 -19.15
C GLY A 482 0.01 -13.00 -19.13
N LEU A 483 -0.15 -14.28 -19.47
CA LEU A 483 0.94 -15.25 -19.55
C LEU A 483 1.77 -15.05 -20.83
N ALA A 484 3.09 -15.14 -20.71
CA ALA A 484 3.97 -15.18 -21.88
C ALA A 484 3.77 -16.52 -22.64
N PRO A 485 4.13 -16.59 -23.93
CA PRO A 485 3.94 -17.82 -24.72
C PRO A 485 4.57 -19.07 -24.10
N ASP A 486 5.77 -18.93 -23.51
CA ASP A 486 6.50 -20.02 -22.89
C ASP A 486 5.86 -20.48 -21.56
N GLU A 487 5.21 -19.56 -20.85
CA GLU A 487 4.48 -19.83 -19.61
C GLU A 487 3.16 -20.56 -19.89
N LEU A 488 2.45 -20.12 -20.94
CA LEU A 488 1.20 -20.74 -21.38
C LEU A 488 1.46 -22.17 -21.89
N ALA A 489 2.53 -22.38 -22.65
CA ALA A 489 2.94 -23.72 -23.12
C ALA A 489 3.24 -24.66 -21.95
N LEU A 490 3.97 -24.19 -20.92
CA LEU A 490 4.26 -24.97 -19.72
C LEU A 490 2.96 -25.35 -18.98
N LEU A 491 2.03 -24.40 -18.83
CA LEU A 491 0.76 -24.61 -18.15
C LEU A 491 -0.17 -25.59 -18.90
N GLU A 492 -0.23 -25.50 -20.23
CA GLU A 492 -0.99 -26.43 -21.08
C GLU A 492 -0.42 -27.85 -21.07
N ASP A 493 0.91 -27.99 -21.02
CA ASP A 493 1.57 -29.29 -20.89
C ASP A 493 1.24 -29.96 -19.56
N LEU A 494 1.30 -29.21 -18.45
CA LEU A 494 0.94 -29.71 -17.13
C LEU A 494 -0.55 -30.07 -17.03
N LEU A 495 -1.44 -29.26 -17.62
CA LEU A 495 -2.89 -29.55 -17.70
C LEU A 495 -3.22 -30.80 -18.51
N SER A 496 -2.39 -31.12 -19.49
CA SER A 496 -2.50 -32.29 -20.36
C SER A 496 -1.77 -33.53 -19.82
N GLY A 497 -1.11 -33.42 -18.66
CA GLY A 497 -0.32 -34.50 -18.06
C GLY A 497 0.97 -34.85 -18.83
N ARG A 498 1.50 -33.92 -19.64
CA ARG A 498 2.77 -34.07 -20.35
C ARG A 498 3.94 -33.56 -19.48
N ALA A 499 5.10 -34.20 -19.63
CA ALA A 499 6.31 -33.76 -18.94
C ALA A 499 6.85 -32.46 -19.58
N PRO A 500 7.27 -31.46 -18.78
CA PRO A 500 7.71 -30.17 -19.30
C PRO A 500 9.08 -30.27 -19.98
N GLU A 501 9.22 -29.72 -21.19
CA GLU A 501 10.49 -29.65 -21.95
C GLU A 501 11.28 -28.33 -21.72
N ALA A 502 10.84 -27.47 -20.80
CA ALA A 502 11.41 -26.15 -20.60
C ALA A 502 12.82 -26.17 -19.97
N ALA A 503 13.76 -25.41 -20.54
CA ALA A 503 15.17 -25.35 -20.12
C ALA A 503 15.42 -24.63 -18.78
N SER A 504 14.40 -24.00 -18.18
CA SER A 504 14.48 -23.30 -16.88
C SER A 504 13.09 -23.24 -16.22
N PRO A 505 12.60 -24.35 -15.66
CA PRO A 505 11.24 -24.44 -15.11
C PRO A 505 11.02 -23.55 -13.89
N ASP A 506 12.06 -23.28 -13.09
CA ASP A 506 11.95 -22.53 -11.83
C ASP A 506 11.41 -21.10 -12.02
N LEU A 507 12.01 -20.35 -12.96
CA LEU A 507 11.60 -18.97 -13.23
C LEU A 507 10.21 -18.87 -13.89
N LEU A 508 9.83 -19.89 -14.67
CA LEU A 508 8.51 -19.94 -15.32
C LEU A 508 7.43 -20.29 -14.30
N VAL A 509 7.70 -21.21 -13.38
CA VAL A 509 6.78 -21.59 -12.30
C VAL A 509 6.51 -20.40 -11.38
N ASP A 510 7.55 -19.67 -10.97
CA ASP A 510 7.39 -18.48 -10.12
C ASP A 510 6.58 -17.39 -10.83
N SER A 511 6.86 -17.13 -12.11
CA SER A 511 6.12 -16.14 -12.92
C SER A 511 4.64 -16.54 -13.14
N ILE A 512 4.37 -17.82 -13.41
CA ILE A 512 3.00 -18.33 -13.55
C ILE A 512 2.24 -18.22 -12.23
N ASN A 513 2.87 -18.61 -11.12
CA ASN A 513 2.27 -18.51 -9.80
C ASN A 513 1.96 -17.06 -9.44
N GLU A 514 2.85 -16.10 -9.71
CA GLU A 514 2.60 -14.68 -9.47
C GLU A 514 1.41 -14.15 -10.28
N LYS A 515 1.33 -14.51 -11.57
CA LYS A 515 0.26 -14.03 -12.47
C LYS A 515 -1.10 -14.66 -12.19
N LEU A 516 -1.12 -15.92 -11.78
CA LEU A 516 -2.36 -16.62 -11.43
C LEU A 516 -2.76 -16.41 -9.97
N PHE A 517 -1.89 -15.82 -9.14
CA PHE A 517 -2.19 -15.55 -7.73
C PHE A 517 -3.40 -14.65 -7.56
N ASP A 518 -3.53 -13.61 -8.38
CA ASP A 518 -4.67 -12.68 -8.31
C ASP A 518 -6.00 -13.34 -8.69
N LEU A 519 -5.95 -14.42 -9.47
CA LEU A 519 -7.14 -15.15 -9.94
C LEU A 519 -7.54 -16.30 -9.01
N VAL A 520 -6.56 -17.12 -8.61
CA VAL A 520 -6.78 -18.36 -7.84
C VAL A 520 -6.63 -18.11 -6.33
N GLY A 521 -5.87 -17.09 -5.93
CA GLY A 521 -5.62 -16.74 -4.54
C GLY A 521 -4.63 -17.67 -3.82
N ASP A 522 -3.95 -18.55 -4.56
CA ASP A 522 -2.94 -19.49 -4.04
C ASP A 522 -1.90 -19.84 -5.11
N THR A 523 -0.81 -20.51 -4.72
CA THR A 523 0.15 -21.10 -5.66
C THR A 523 -0.52 -22.24 -6.42
N VAL A 524 -0.44 -22.20 -7.74
CA VAL A 524 -1.12 -23.14 -8.64
C VAL A 524 -0.17 -24.26 -9.07
N LEU A 525 1.12 -23.95 -9.18
CA LEU A 525 2.18 -24.89 -9.54
C LEU A 525 3.12 -25.13 -8.34
N GLU A 526 3.47 -26.40 -8.11
CA GLU A 526 4.45 -26.82 -7.09
C GLU A 526 5.51 -27.76 -7.67
N PHE A 527 6.64 -27.93 -6.98
CA PHE A 527 7.65 -28.93 -7.35
C PHE A 527 7.43 -30.22 -6.56
N SER A 528 7.37 -31.35 -7.28
CA SER A 528 7.39 -32.67 -6.67
C SER A 528 8.73 -32.98 -6.00
N ASP A 529 8.79 -34.05 -5.19
CA ASP A 529 10.03 -34.55 -4.57
C ASP A 529 11.15 -34.89 -5.57
N ALA A 530 10.79 -35.05 -6.86
CA ALA A 530 11.73 -35.29 -7.97
C ALA A 530 12.18 -34.00 -8.68
N GLY A 531 11.80 -32.81 -8.20
CA GLY A 531 12.14 -31.52 -8.79
C GLY A 531 11.41 -31.21 -10.10
N VAL A 532 10.30 -31.90 -10.38
CA VAL A 532 9.48 -31.66 -11.57
C VAL A 532 8.29 -30.80 -11.18
N PRO A 533 7.99 -29.71 -11.92
CA PRO A 533 6.82 -28.89 -11.63
C PRO A 533 5.53 -29.65 -11.94
N GLN A 534 4.53 -29.49 -11.08
CA GLN A 534 3.23 -30.13 -11.13
C GLN A 534 2.15 -29.12 -10.82
N LEU A 535 1.02 -29.26 -11.49
CA LEU A 535 -0.18 -28.49 -11.20
C LEU A 535 -0.89 -29.10 -10.00
N ILE A 536 -1.20 -28.27 -9.00
CA ILE A 536 -1.97 -28.71 -7.83
C ILE A 536 -3.38 -29.09 -8.31
N GLU A 537 -3.76 -30.35 -8.07
CA GLU A 537 -5.01 -30.93 -8.59
C GLU A 537 -6.26 -30.13 -8.18
N ASP A 538 -6.25 -29.56 -6.97
CA ASP A 538 -7.34 -28.73 -6.43
C ASP A 538 -7.63 -27.48 -7.29
N TYR A 539 -6.63 -26.98 -8.06
CA TYR A 539 -6.74 -25.78 -8.90
C TYR A 539 -6.80 -26.09 -10.40
N ALA A 540 -6.70 -27.36 -10.80
CA ALA A 540 -6.66 -27.73 -12.21
C ALA A 540 -7.94 -27.36 -12.97
N GLU A 541 -9.09 -27.42 -12.31
CA GLU A 541 -10.39 -27.06 -12.92
C GLU A 541 -10.56 -25.54 -13.04
N ASP A 542 -10.09 -24.78 -12.04
CA ASP A 542 -10.10 -23.32 -12.05
C ASP A 542 -9.20 -22.77 -13.16
N VAL A 543 -8.00 -23.35 -13.33
CA VAL A 543 -7.07 -22.96 -14.40
C VAL A 543 -7.61 -23.32 -15.78
N ARG A 544 -8.25 -24.50 -15.96
CA ARG A 544 -8.91 -24.85 -17.24
C ARG A 544 -10.02 -23.88 -17.57
N SER A 545 -10.82 -23.50 -16.58
CA SER A 545 -11.91 -22.53 -16.75
C SER A 545 -11.39 -21.13 -17.09
N ALA A 546 -10.19 -20.79 -16.61
CA ALA A 546 -9.54 -19.50 -16.87
C ALA A 546 -8.87 -19.40 -18.25
N LEU A 547 -8.49 -20.54 -18.84
CA LEU A 547 -7.83 -20.62 -20.16
C LEU A 547 -8.81 -20.87 -21.32
N ALA A 548 -10.05 -21.29 -21.02
CA ALA A 548 -11.14 -21.47 -21.99
C ALA A 548 -11.75 -20.13 -22.41
#